data_AF-A0A3M2CKM0-F1
#
_entry.id   AF-A0A3M2CKM0-F1
#
_cell.length_a   1.000
_cell.length_b   1.000
_cell.length_c   1.000
_cell.angle_alpha   90.00
_cell.angle_beta   90.00
_cell.angle_gamma   90.00
#
_symmetry.space_group_name_H-M   'P 1'
#
loop_
_entity.id
_entity.type
_entity.pdbx_description
1 polymer ?
#
loop_
_entity_poly.entity_id
_entity_poly.type
_entity_poly.pdbx_seq_one_letter_code
_entity_poly.pdbx_strand_id
1 'polypeptide(L)'
;MTARRRPRRATSRRAFSMIETLLALTISAMLLTASLAALDASYKQYTSTTESASTHVVSRIVMHRLLAMVRTGVEFGPFPADVYDPAQNPVVSDFIEFRAERDIAAGVNRVTRVELRPGPNPGDPGELWYVLVDTDPMNPAILEERPLIRGVVQAAFILNYNRDSYLLDKATIDLTIAPNDSQDLRLGALGDPSTPQTIRLVASAAPRQGL
;
A
#
# COMPACT_ATOMS: atom_id res chain seq x y z
N MET A 1 -80.23 24.29 -53.45
CA MET A 1 -79.72 23.19 -52.61
C MET A 1 -78.31 23.57 -52.16
N THR A 2 -78.18 24.22 -51.00
CA THR A 2 -76.91 24.81 -50.51
C THR A 2 -76.24 23.89 -49.50
N ALA A 3 -75.05 23.38 -49.83
CA ALA A 3 -74.28 22.48 -48.98
C ALA A 3 -73.61 23.23 -47.82
N ARG A 4 -74.01 22.91 -46.58
CA ARG A 4 -73.46 23.49 -45.34
C ARG A 4 -72.12 22.82 -45.01
N ARG A 5 -71.00 23.47 -45.32
CA ARG A 5 -69.66 23.04 -44.87
C ARG A 5 -69.56 23.14 -43.34
N ARG A 6 -69.29 22.01 -42.66
CA ARG A 6 -68.93 21.99 -41.23
C ARG A 6 -67.50 22.53 -41.06
N PRO A 7 -67.23 23.41 -40.09
CA PRO A 7 -65.87 23.87 -39.83
C PRO A 7 -65.02 22.73 -39.26
N ARG A 8 -63.85 22.48 -39.88
CA ARG A 8 -62.80 21.63 -39.28
C ARG A 8 -62.29 22.34 -38.03
N ARG A 9 -62.40 21.71 -36.86
CA ARG A 9 -61.71 22.18 -35.65
C ARG A 9 -60.21 22.20 -35.94
N ALA A 10 -59.63 23.41 -35.99
CA ALA A 10 -58.19 23.57 -35.96
C ALA A 10 -57.73 23.09 -34.58
N THR A 11 -57.02 21.96 -34.54
CA THR A 11 -56.27 21.57 -33.34
C THR A 11 -55.21 22.62 -33.12
N SER A 12 -55.41 23.52 -32.16
CA SER A 12 -54.36 24.45 -31.74
C SER A 12 -53.19 23.61 -31.26
N ARG A 13 -52.11 23.54 -32.05
CA ARG A 13 -50.82 23.07 -31.55
C ARG A 13 -50.40 24.08 -30.49
N ARG A 14 -50.59 23.73 -29.21
CA ARG A 14 -50.14 24.54 -28.09
C ARG A 14 -48.61 24.50 -28.10
N ALA A 15 -47.99 25.64 -28.40
CA ALA A 15 -46.58 25.85 -28.12
C ALA A 15 -46.39 25.96 -26.59
N PHE A 16 -45.24 25.53 -26.09
CA PHE A 16 -44.92 25.62 -24.66
C PHE A 16 -44.92 27.06 -24.16
N SER A 17 -45.47 27.28 -22.97
CA SER A 17 -45.42 28.59 -22.29
C SER A 17 -44.00 28.90 -21.82
N MET A 18 -43.59 30.17 -21.84
CA MET A 18 -42.28 30.60 -21.35
C MET A 18 -42.03 30.21 -19.88
N ILE A 19 -43.09 30.20 -19.06
CA ILE A 19 -43.01 29.75 -17.66
C ILE A 19 -42.77 28.24 -17.58
N GLU A 20 -43.38 27.47 -18.48
CA GLU A 20 -43.25 26.01 -18.53
C GLU A 20 -41.84 25.60 -18.98
N THR A 21 -41.25 26.32 -19.94
CA THR A 21 -39.86 26.09 -20.34
C THR A 21 -38.85 26.51 -19.27
N LEU A 22 -39.09 27.61 -18.55
CA LEU A 22 -38.27 28.01 -17.40
C LEU A 22 -38.35 27.00 -16.26
N LEU A 23 -39.54 26.50 -15.94
CA LEU A 23 -39.72 25.49 -14.90
C LEU A 23 -39.03 24.17 -15.28
N ALA A 24 -39.18 23.73 -16.54
CA ALA A 24 -38.47 22.56 -17.04
C ALA A 24 -36.94 22.74 -17.00
N LEU A 25 -36.43 23.92 -17.36
CA LEU A 25 -35.00 24.23 -17.32
C LEU A 25 -34.46 24.24 -15.89
N THR A 26 -35.17 24.85 -14.93
CA THR A 26 -34.74 24.89 -13.52
C THR A 26 -34.71 23.50 -12.89
N ILE A 27 -35.72 22.66 -13.13
CA ILE A 27 -35.74 21.27 -12.64
C ILE A 27 -34.59 20.48 -13.26
N SER A 28 -34.40 20.60 -14.58
CA SER A 28 -33.31 19.91 -15.28
C SER A 28 -31.95 20.35 -14.76
N ALA A 29 -31.75 21.65 -14.53
CA ALA A 29 -30.53 22.19 -13.96
C ALA A 29 -30.27 21.65 -12.54
N MET A 30 -31.28 21.63 -11.66
CA MET A 30 -31.15 21.08 -10.31
C MET A 30 -30.80 19.59 -10.33
N LEU A 31 -31.48 18.80 -11.17
CA LEU A 31 -31.19 17.37 -11.32
C LEU A 31 -29.79 17.14 -11.88
N LEU A 32 -29.37 17.94 -12.87
CA LEU A 32 -28.03 17.85 -13.44
C LEU A 32 -26.96 18.17 -12.38
N THR A 33 -27.13 19.26 -11.63
CA THR A 33 -26.21 19.63 -10.55
C THR A 33 -26.14 18.55 -9.47
N ALA A 34 -27.28 18.01 -9.03
CA ALA A 34 -27.31 16.92 -8.06
C ALA A 34 -26.62 15.65 -8.59
N SER A 35 -26.84 15.31 -9.86
CA SER A 35 -26.23 14.14 -10.48
C SER A 35 -24.71 14.26 -10.63
N LEU A 36 -24.21 15.44 -11.00
CA LEU A 36 -22.77 15.71 -11.08
C LEU A 36 -22.09 15.64 -9.71
N ALA A 37 -22.74 16.17 -8.66
CA ALA A 37 -22.21 16.06 -7.29
C ALA A 37 -22.16 14.60 -6.80
N ALA A 38 -23.20 13.81 -7.08
CA ALA A 38 -23.23 12.39 -6.72
C ALA A 38 -22.18 11.57 -7.49
N LEU A 39 -21.97 11.89 -8.76
CA LEU A 39 -20.97 11.25 -9.62
C LEU A 39 -19.55 11.58 -9.15
N ASP A 40 -19.26 12.84 -8.81
CA ASP A 40 -17.96 13.24 -8.23
C ASP A 40 -17.66 12.44 -6.94
N ALA A 41 -18.62 12.38 -6.01
CA ALA A 41 -18.48 11.58 -4.79
C ALA A 41 -18.23 10.08 -5.08
N SER A 42 -18.93 9.52 -6.08
CA SER A 42 -18.78 8.13 -6.49
C SER A 42 -17.39 7.84 -7.06
N TYR A 43 -16.84 8.75 -7.89
CA TYR A 43 -15.49 8.61 -8.44
C TYR A 43 -14.44 8.66 -7.34
N LYS A 44 -14.55 9.59 -6.40
CA LYS A 44 -13.63 9.71 -5.26
C LYS A 44 -13.58 8.43 -4.42
N GLN A 45 -14.76 7.89 -4.10
CA GLN A 45 -14.88 6.65 -3.33
C GLN A 45 -14.33 5.44 -4.10
N TYR A 46 -14.59 5.36 -5.41
CA TYR A 46 -14.06 4.29 -6.26
C TYR A 46 -12.53 4.31 -6.30
N THR A 47 -11.92 5.48 -6.50
CA THR A 47 -10.46 5.65 -6.52
C THR A 47 -9.84 5.21 -5.19
N SER A 48 -10.35 5.73 -4.07
CA SER A 48 -9.86 5.36 -2.73
C SER A 48 -9.97 3.86 -2.44
N THR A 49 -11.11 3.24 -2.79
CA THR A 49 -11.31 1.80 -2.60
C THR A 49 -10.37 0.97 -3.47
N THR A 50 -10.19 1.37 -4.73
CA THR A 50 -9.33 0.66 -5.68
C THR A 50 -7.86 0.74 -5.27
N GLU A 51 -7.42 1.93 -4.85
CA GLU A 51 -6.06 2.15 -4.36
C GLU A 51 -5.79 1.33 -3.09
N SER A 52 -6.67 1.39 -2.09
CA SER A 52 -6.58 0.59 -0.86
C SER A 52 -6.52 -0.91 -1.14
N ALA A 53 -7.37 -1.40 -2.04
CA ALA A 53 -7.35 -2.80 -2.48
C ALA A 53 -6.02 -3.17 -3.16
N SER A 54 -5.49 -2.29 -4.02
CA SER A 54 -4.21 -2.52 -4.69
C SER A 54 -3.03 -2.54 -3.70
N THR A 55 -2.99 -1.61 -2.75
CA THR A 55 -1.97 -1.56 -1.69
C THR A 55 -2.01 -2.83 -0.85
N HIS A 56 -3.19 -3.32 -0.49
CA HIS A 56 -3.31 -4.56 0.28
C HIS A 56 -2.76 -5.78 -0.48
N VAL A 57 -3.03 -5.89 -1.78
CA VAL A 57 -2.49 -6.97 -2.63
C VAL A 57 -0.96 -6.88 -2.72
N VAL A 58 -0.42 -5.71 -3.04
CA VAL A 58 1.04 -5.50 -3.17
C VAL A 58 1.73 -5.77 -1.83
N SER A 59 1.17 -5.27 -0.73
CA SER A 59 1.72 -5.48 0.62
C SER A 59 1.80 -6.96 0.97
N ARG A 60 0.78 -7.75 0.61
CA ARG A 60 0.80 -9.21 0.80
C ARG A 60 1.87 -9.90 -0.04
N ILE A 61 2.09 -9.46 -1.28
CA ILE A 61 3.16 -9.99 -2.14
C ILE A 61 4.53 -9.70 -1.52
N VAL A 62 4.76 -8.48 -1.05
CA VAL A 62 6.00 -8.08 -0.37
C VAL A 62 6.22 -8.92 0.89
N MET A 63 5.19 -9.05 1.74
CA MET A 63 5.27 -9.90 2.93
C MET A 63 5.61 -11.35 2.58
N HIS A 64 4.97 -11.92 1.54
CA HIS A 64 5.28 -13.29 1.12
C HIS A 64 6.72 -13.45 0.63
N ARG A 65 7.24 -12.48 -0.13
CA ARG A 65 8.64 -12.46 -0.59
C ARG A 65 9.61 -12.36 0.59
N LEU A 66 9.32 -11.53 1.59
CA LEU A 66 10.14 -11.42 2.80
C LEU A 66 10.16 -12.74 3.57
N LEU A 67 8.99 -13.35 3.80
CA LEU A 67 8.91 -14.65 4.48
C LEU A 67 9.61 -15.76 3.68
N ALA A 68 9.61 -15.68 2.35
CA ALA A 68 10.37 -16.60 1.51
C ALA A 68 11.89 -16.41 1.72
N MET A 69 12.38 -15.17 1.74
CA MET A 69 13.80 -14.87 2.05
C MET A 69 14.19 -15.33 3.46
N VAL A 70 13.30 -15.20 4.47
CA VAL A 70 13.52 -15.79 5.80
C VAL A 70 13.65 -17.31 5.72
N ARG A 71 12.78 -17.98 4.95
CA ARG A 71 12.78 -19.45 4.86
C ARG A 71 13.98 -20.02 4.10
N THR A 72 14.50 -19.29 3.11
CA THR A 72 15.62 -19.76 2.26
C THR A 72 16.97 -19.19 2.66
N GLY A 73 17.01 -18.18 3.54
CA GLY A 73 18.26 -17.63 4.06
C GLY A 73 18.96 -18.60 5.00
N VAL A 74 20.29 -18.48 5.08
CA VAL A 74 21.14 -19.27 5.97
C VAL A 74 21.71 -18.44 7.12
N GLU A 75 22.07 -17.18 6.85
CA GLU A 75 22.53 -16.24 7.87
C GLU A 75 21.64 -14.99 7.85
N PHE A 76 21.42 -14.42 9.04
CA PHE A 76 20.51 -13.30 9.24
C PHE A 76 21.15 -12.24 10.11
N GLY A 77 20.83 -10.99 9.83
CA GLY A 77 21.20 -9.84 10.64
C GLY A 77 20.02 -8.87 10.81
N PRO A 78 20.08 -7.95 11.79
CA PRO A 78 21.20 -7.73 12.70
C PRO A 78 21.31 -8.77 13.83
N PHE A 79 22.55 -9.15 14.17
CA PHE A 79 22.85 -10.09 15.24
C PHE A 79 23.00 -9.37 16.60
N PRO A 80 22.47 -9.90 17.71
CA PRO A 80 22.67 -9.28 19.03
C PRO A 80 24.13 -9.38 19.48
N ALA A 81 24.60 -8.46 20.31
CA ALA A 81 25.96 -8.56 20.86
C ALA A 81 26.08 -9.74 21.84
N ASP A 82 25.01 -10.03 22.58
CA ASP A 82 24.87 -11.23 23.42
C ASP A 82 23.48 -11.88 23.22
N VAL A 83 23.46 -13.15 22.79
CA VAL A 83 22.22 -13.94 22.57
C VAL A 83 21.58 -14.36 23.90
N TYR A 84 22.35 -14.45 24.98
CA TYR A 84 21.87 -14.84 26.31
C TYR A 84 21.22 -13.69 27.07
N ASP A 85 21.50 -12.45 26.70
CA ASP A 85 20.90 -11.26 27.30
C ASP A 85 19.44 -11.09 26.81
N PRO A 86 18.44 -11.23 27.69
CA PRO A 86 17.04 -11.03 27.32
C PRO A 86 16.70 -9.58 26.94
N ALA A 87 17.56 -8.62 27.22
CA ALA A 87 17.39 -7.23 26.78
C ALA A 87 17.80 -7.02 25.31
N GLN A 88 18.60 -7.92 24.73
CA GLN A 88 19.11 -7.82 23.36
C GLN A 88 18.52 -8.87 22.40
N ASN A 89 17.94 -9.95 22.93
CA ASN A 89 17.30 -11.01 22.16
C ASN A 89 15.85 -11.20 22.64
N PRO A 90 14.84 -10.86 21.81
CA PRO A 90 14.90 -10.65 20.36
C PRO A 90 15.42 -9.26 19.94
N VAL A 91 16.14 -9.22 18.82
CA VAL A 91 16.61 -7.97 18.21
C VAL A 91 15.45 -7.31 17.47
N VAL A 92 15.23 -6.00 17.72
CA VAL A 92 14.26 -5.20 16.98
C VAL A 92 14.98 -4.15 16.16
N SER A 93 14.70 -4.12 14.85
CA SER A 93 15.33 -3.22 13.90
C SER A 93 14.36 -2.74 12.82
N ASP A 94 14.75 -1.68 12.12
CA ASP A 94 14.09 -1.12 10.93
C ASP A 94 14.62 -1.73 9.62
N PHE A 95 15.59 -2.65 9.72
CA PHE A 95 16.09 -3.45 8.62
C PHE A 95 16.29 -4.92 9.00
N ILE A 96 16.39 -5.77 7.99
CA ILE A 96 16.77 -7.17 8.12
C ILE A 96 17.74 -7.52 6.98
N GLU A 97 18.74 -8.32 7.29
CA GLU A 97 19.75 -8.79 6.35
C GLU A 97 19.63 -10.31 6.16
N PHE A 98 19.79 -10.74 4.92
CA PHE A 98 19.69 -12.13 4.49
C PHE A 98 20.95 -12.48 3.71
N ARG A 99 21.53 -13.63 4.05
CA ARG A 99 22.53 -14.29 3.22
C ARG A 99 21.94 -15.58 2.71
N ALA A 100 21.79 -15.71 1.40
CA ALA A 100 21.21 -16.91 0.78
C ALA A 100 22.26 -18.00 0.53
N GLU A 101 23.48 -17.60 0.16
CA GLU A 101 24.57 -18.53 -0.11
C GLU A 101 25.91 -17.81 0.12
N ARG A 102 26.87 -18.51 0.73
CA ARG A 102 28.23 -18.03 0.98
C ARG A 102 29.19 -18.96 0.25
N ASP A 103 29.65 -18.53 -0.92
CA ASP A 103 30.72 -19.23 -1.64
C ASP A 103 32.00 -18.39 -1.59
N ILE A 104 32.79 -18.63 -0.55
CA ILE A 104 34.08 -17.96 -0.33
C ILE A 104 35.08 -18.35 -1.43
N ALA A 105 34.98 -19.56 -1.99
CA ALA A 105 35.90 -20.05 -3.01
C ALA A 105 35.61 -19.43 -4.39
N ALA A 106 34.34 -19.16 -4.70
CA ALA A 106 33.94 -18.41 -5.89
C ALA A 106 33.91 -16.88 -5.70
N GLY A 107 34.24 -16.37 -4.51
CA GLY A 107 34.24 -14.94 -4.20
C GLY A 107 32.85 -14.31 -4.13
N VAL A 108 31.79 -15.09 -3.95
CA VAL A 108 30.41 -14.59 -3.86
C VAL A 108 30.05 -14.35 -2.40
N ASN A 109 30.11 -13.09 -1.98
CA ASN A 109 29.82 -12.67 -0.62
C ASN A 109 28.68 -11.63 -0.58
N ARG A 110 27.48 -12.03 -0.99
CA ARG A 110 26.35 -11.09 -1.16
C ARG A 110 25.39 -11.12 0.02
N VAL A 111 24.99 -9.93 0.46
CA VAL A 111 23.96 -9.74 1.48
C VAL A 111 22.80 -9.00 0.85
N THR A 112 21.61 -9.56 1.00
CA THR A 112 20.38 -8.84 0.71
C THR A 112 19.93 -8.14 1.99
N ARG A 113 19.82 -6.83 1.94
CA ARG A 113 19.27 -6.00 3.02
C ARG A 113 17.91 -5.50 2.61
N VAL A 114 16.95 -5.61 3.52
CA VAL A 114 15.65 -4.96 3.40
C VAL A 114 15.55 -3.93 4.51
N GLU A 115 15.34 -2.68 4.16
CA GLU A 115 15.38 -1.56 5.10
C GLU A 115 14.23 -0.59 4.90
N LEU A 116 13.76 0.01 6.00
CA LEU A 116 12.88 1.16 5.97
C LEU A 116 13.70 2.43 5.71
N ARG A 117 13.41 3.12 4.62
CA ARG A 117 13.90 4.49 4.38
C ARG A 117 12.79 5.46 4.80
N PRO A 118 13.03 6.35 5.79
CA PRO A 118 12.01 7.27 6.28
C PRO A 118 11.63 8.30 5.20
N GLY A 119 10.42 8.86 5.32
CA GLY A 119 9.96 9.96 4.48
C GLY A 119 10.76 11.25 4.71
N PRO A 120 10.55 12.28 3.85
CA PRO A 120 11.32 13.52 3.89
C PRO A 120 11.13 14.31 5.19
N ASN A 121 9.97 14.21 5.84
CA ASN A 121 9.72 14.84 7.15
C ASN A 121 9.37 13.80 8.22
N PRO A 122 9.61 14.12 9.51
CA PRO A 122 9.19 13.26 10.62
C PRO A 122 7.67 12.98 10.58
N GLY A 123 7.30 11.70 10.55
CA GLY A 123 5.92 11.26 10.47
C GLY A 123 5.39 11.04 9.05
N ASP A 124 6.14 11.45 8.02
CA ASP A 124 5.78 11.10 6.65
C ASP A 124 5.99 9.60 6.40
N PRO A 125 5.07 8.92 5.68
CA PRO A 125 5.27 7.54 5.28
C PRO A 125 6.57 7.38 4.48
N GLY A 126 7.36 6.38 4.88
CA GLY A 126 8.59 5.99 4.20
C GLY A 126 8.38 4.98 3.09
N GLU A 127 9.48 4.35 2.71
CA GLU A 127 9.52 3.30 1.70
C GLU A 127 10.33 2.11 2.22
N LEU A 128 9.89 0.91 1.89
CA LEU A 128 10.70 -0.29 2.12
C LEU A 128 11.57 -0.56 0.90
N TRP A 129 12.87 -0.72 1.11
CA TRP A 129 13.85 -0.91 0.04
C TRP A 129 14.47 -2.30 0.09
N TYR A 130 14.76 -2.83 -1.09
CA TYR A 130 15.61 -3.99 -1.30
C TYR A 130 16.98 -3.48 -1.75
N VAL A 131 18.03 -3.88 -1.05
CA VAL A 131 19.41 -3.50 -1.35
C VAL A 131 20.25 -4.77 -1.38
N LEU A 132 20.89 -5.05 -2.52
CA LEU A 132 21.85 -6.13 -2.66
C LEU A 132 23.25 -5.54 -2.56
N VAL A 133 24.00 -5.99 -1.56
CA VAL A 133 25.35 -5.51 -1.26
C VAL A 133 26.33 -6.65 -1.48
N ASP A 134 27.41 -6.37 -2.21
CA ASP A 134 28.61 -7.18 -2.19
C ASP A 134 29.44 -6.80 -0.96
N THR A 135 29.70 -7.78 -0.11
CA THR A 135 30.42 -7.60 1.15
C THR A 135 31.88 -8.05 1.06
N ASP A 136 32.47 -8.00 -0.15
CA ASP A 136 33.91 -8.11 -0.34
C ASP A 136 34.64 -7.11 0.59
N PRO A 137 35.52 -7.57 1.50
CA PRO A 137 36.25 -6.70 2.42
C PRO A 137 37.11 -5.62 1.74
N MET A 138 37.54 -5.86 0.50
CA MET A 138 38.43 -4.93 -0.22
C MET A 138 37.67 -3.87 -1.02
N ASN A 139 36.45 -4.17 -1.46
CA ASN A 139 35.65 -3.25 -2.27
C ASN A 139 34.14 -3.51 -2.09
N PRO A 140 33.56 -3.09 -0.96
CA PRO A 140 32.12 -3.24 -0.76
C PRO A 140 31.35 -2.38 -1.77
N ALA A 141 30.36 -2.97 -2.43
CA ALA A 141 29.61 -2.29 -3.48
C ALA A 141 28.12 -2.62 -3.40
N ILE A 142 27.26 -1.62 -3.65
CA ILE A 142 25.84 -1.85 -3.85
C ILE A 142 25.65 -2.33 -5.29
N LEU A 143 25.14 -3.54 -5.45
CA LEU A 143 24.93 -4.19 -6.74
C LEU A 143 23.55 -3.86 -7.33
N GLU A 144 22.54 -3.79 -6.48
CA GLU A 144 21.16 -3.49 -6.86
C GLU A 144 20.46 -2.78 -5.71
N GLU A 145 19.70 -1.72 -6.00
CA GLU A 145 18.73 -1.17 -5.06
C GLU A 145 17.41 -0.87 -5.75
N ARG A 146 16.30 -1.17 -5.08
CA ARG A 146 14.96 -0.86 -5.59
C ARG A 146 13.92 -0.76 -4.47
N PRO A 147 12.90 0.10 -4.64
CA PRO A 147 11.79 0.14 -3.71
C PRO A 147 10.93 -1.13 -3.84
N LEU A 148 10.56 -1.72 -2.70
CA LEU A 148 9.61 -2.84 -2.60
C LEU A 148 8.18 -2.35 -2.46
N ILE A 149 7.97 -1.35 -1.61
CA ILE A 149 6.67 -0.74 -1.36
C ILE A 149 6.84 0.67 -0.78
N ARG A 150 5.91 1.56 -1.10
CA ARG A 150 5.82 2.93 -0.58
C ARG A 150 4.69 3.06 0.43
N GLY A 151 4.65 4.17 1.15
CA GLY A 151 3.59 4.43 2.12
C GLY A 151 3.80 3.67 3.42
N VAL A 152 5.03 3.28 3.75
CA VAL A 152 5.33 2.51 4.96
C VAL A 152 5.37 3.45 6.16
N VAL A 153 4.34 3.39 6.98
CA VAL A 153 4.23 4.18 8.23
C VAL A 153 5.16 3.61 9.29
N GLN A 154 5.24 2.28 9.37
CA GLN A 154 6.08 1.59 10.33
C GLN A 154 6.55 0.26 9.74
N ALA A 155 7.82 -0.07 9.98
CA ALA A 155 8.36 -1.40 9.75
C ALA A 155 9.19 -1.82 10.97
N ALA A 156 8.90 -2.99 11.52
CA ALA A 156 9.69 -3.59 12.57
C ALA A 156 10.04 -5.03 12.18
N PHE A 157 11.33 -5.32 12.21
CA PHE A 157 11.89 -6.66 12.05
C PHE A 157 12.34 -7.12 13.42
N ILE A 158 11.76 -8.23 13.88
CA ILE A 158 12.01 -8.77 15.21
C ILE A 158 12.65 -10.15 15.02
N LEU A 159 13.93 -10.28 15.36
CA LEU A 159 14.74 -11.47 15.15
C LEU A 159 15.00 -12.15 16.48
N ASN A 160 14.48 -13.36 16.64
CA ASN A 160 14.74 -14.21 17.80
C ASN A 160 15.84 -15.21 17.46
N TYR A 161 16.97 -15.12 18.16
CA TYR A 161 18.09 -16.05 17.98
C TYR A 161 18.05 -17.14 19.04
N ASN A 162 18.40 -18.36 18.64
CA ASN A 162 18.51 -19.51 19.54
C ASN A 162 19.80 -19.39 20.38
N ARG A 163 19.67 -19.59 21.70
CA ARG A 163 20.78 -19.48 22.65
C ARG A 163 21.83 -20.57 22.49
N ASP A 164 21.42 -21.76 22.06
CA ASP A 164 22.30 -22.93 21.94
C ASP A 164 23.03 -22.98 20.59
N SER A 165 22.33 -22.62 19.50
CA SER A 165 22.88 -22.73 18.14
C SER A 165 23.38 -21.41 17.55
N TYR A 166 23.08 -20.26 18.17
CA TYR A 166 23.31 -18.92 17.61
C TYR A 166 22.63 -18.69 16.25
N LEU A 167 21.76 -19.60 15.81
CA LEU A 167 21.00 -19.45 14.57
C LEU A 167 19.70 -18.70 14.83
N LEU A 168 19.18 -18.04 13.80
CA LEU A 168 17.86 -17.43 13.86
C LEU A 168 16.80 -18.53 14.06
N ASP A 169 16.06 -18.45 15.17
CA ASP A 169 14.94 -19.33 15.50
C ASP A 169 13.66 -18.86 14.80
N LYS A 170 13.38 -17.55 14.89
CA LYS A 170 12.17 -16.97 14.32
C LYS A 170 12.38 -15.50 13.98
N ALA A 171 11.99 -15.10 12.77
CA ALA A 171 11.80 -13.70 12.41
C ALA A 171 10.30 -13.36 12.40
N THR A 172 9.95 -12.25 13.04
CA THR A 172 8.63 -11.62 12.93
C THR A 172 8.78 -10.30 12.20
N ILE A 173 7.91 -10.07 11.23
CA ILE A 173 7.87 -8.86 10.40
C ILE A 173 6.52 -8.19 10.68
N ASP A 174 6.56 -6.95 11.14
CA ASP A 174 5.40 -6.11 11.39
C ASP A 174 5.49 -4.86 10.51
N LEU A 175 4.61 -4.79 9.51
CA LEU A 175 4.53 -3.66 8.58
C LEU A 175 3.19 -2.96 8.72
N THR A 176 3.22 -1.63 8.81
CA THR A 176 2.04 -0.78 8.69
C THR A 176 2.20 0.09 7.46
N ILE A 177 1.27 -0.06 6.50
CA ILE A 177 1.30 0.64 5.22
C ILE A 177 0.04 1.50 5.09
N ALA A 178 0.22 2.77 4.73
CA ALA A 178 -0.85 3.63 4.26
C ALA A 178 -0.99 3.46 2.74
N PRO A 179 -2.22 3.29 2.21
CA PRO A 179 -2.51 3.54 0.81
C PRO A 179 -2.00 4.93 0.43
N ASN A 180 -1.56 5.08 -0.81
CA ASN A 180 -0.93 6.31 -1.27
C ASN A 180 -2.01 7.40 -1.41
N ASP A 181 -2.38 7.99 -0.28
CA ASP A 181 -3.48 8.93 -0.19
C ASP A 181 -3.13 10.16 -1.02
N SER A 182 -3.79 10.34 -2.16
CA SER A 182 -3.92 11.67 -2.73
C SER A 182 -4.66 12.49 -1.69
N GLN A 183 -3.91 13.35 -0.97
CA GLN A 183 -4.39 14.18 0.14
C GLN A 183 -5.64 15.04 -0.21
N ASP A 184 -6.03 15.08 -1.49
CA ASP A 184 -7.18 15.79 -2.06
C ASP A 184 -8.51 15.03 -2.07
N LEU A 185 -8.58 13.72 -1.73
CA LEU A 185 -9.86 12.99 -1.72
C LEU A 185 -10.73 13.27 -0.47
N ARG A 186 -10.36 14.24 0.36
CA ARG A 186 -11.01 14.63 1.62
C ARG A 186 -12.33 15.41 1.47
N LEU A 187 -13.10 15.17 0.40
CA LEU A 187 -14.37 15.87 0.19
C LEU A 187 -15.52 14.87 -0.01
N GLY A 188 -16.26 14.60 1.08
CA GLY A 188 -17.72 14.49 0.98
C GLY A 188 -18.41 13.14 1.20
N ALA A 189 -17.90 12.21 2.03
CA ALA A 189 -18.71 11.05 2.42
C ALA A 189 -18.53 10.72 3.92
N LEU A 190 -19.64 10.79 4.66
CA LEU A 190 -20.11 10.16 5.93
C LEU A 190 -19.23 9.15 6.73
N GLY A 191 -17.92 9.07 6.52
CA GLY A 191 -16.96 8.31 7.32
C GLY A 191 -16.18 9.26 8.23
N ASP A 192 -15.92 8.80 9.45
CA ASP A 192 -15.11 9.51 10.44
C ASP A 192 -13.76 9.97 9.84
N PRO A 193 -13.46 11.29 9.85
CA PRO A 193 -12.25 11.87 9.26
C PRO A 193 -10.94 11.56 10.03
N SER A 194 -10.98 10.77 11.11
CA SER A 194 -9.88 10.73 12.08
C SER A 194 -8.88 9.58 11.95
N THR A 195 -9.05 8.61 11.05
CA THR A 195 -8.05 7.53 10.89
C THR A 195 -7.74 7.25 9.41
N PRO A 196 -6.50 7.51 8.93
CA PRO A 196 -6.10 7.00 7.63
C PRO A 196 -6.27 5.47 7.63
N GLN A 197 -6.91 4.93 6.59
CA GLN A 197 -7.08 3.49 6.45
C GLN A 197 -5.70 2.86 6.27
N THR A 198 -5.09 2.38 7.34
CA THR A 198 -3.78 1.71 7.29
C THR A 198 -3.97 0.20 7.24
N ILE A 199 -3.07 -0.46 6.54
CA ILE A 199 -3.00 -1.90 6.43
C ILE A 199 -1.84 -2.36 7.32
N ARG A 200 -2.15 -3.07 8.40
CA ARG A 200 -1.13 -3.71 9.24
C ARG A 200 -1.01 -5.19 8.91
N LEU A 201 0.20 -5.62 8.61
CA LEU A 201 0.55 -7.00 8.29
C LEU A 201 1.60 -7.47 9.28
N VAL A 202 1.24 -8.48 10.08
CA VAL A 202 2.16 -9.15 10.99
C VAL A 202 2.29 -10.59 10.55
N ALA A 203 3.51 -11.04 10.30
CA ALA A 203 3.78 -12.44 9.98
C ALA A 203 5.10 -12.88 10.58
N SER A 204 5.25 -14.19 10.80
CA SER A 204 6.49 -14.77 11.26
C SER A 204 6.89 -15.98 10.42
N ALA A 205 8.19 -16.23 10.34
CA ALA A 205 8.76 -17.40 9.70
C ALA A 205 10.03 -17.83 10.44
N ALA A 206 10.31 -19.13 10.38
CA ALA A 206 11.59 -19.71 10.77
C ALA A 206 12.40 -20.06 9.51
N PRO A 207 13.73 -19.91 9.55
CA PRO A 207 14.61 -20.42 8.50
C PRO A 207 14.50 -21.93 8.36
N ARG A 208 14.79 -22.46 7.18
CA ARG A 208 15.04 -23.89 7.04
C ARG A 208 16.39 -24.19 7.67
N GLN A 209 16.39 -24.74 8.87
CA GLN A 209 17.60 -25.29 9.46
C GLN A 209 18.04 -26.47 8.58
N GLY A 210 19.22 -26.34 7.97
CA GLY A 210 19.87 -27.46 7.31
C GLY A 210 20.13 -28.54 8.35
N LEU A 211 19.71 -29.76 8.04
CA LEU A 211 20.07 -31.00 8.74
C LEU A 211 21.59 -31.17 8.80
#